data_AF-A0A4Y9XPA8-F1
#
_entry.id   AF-A0A4Y9XPA8-F1
#
_cell.length_a   1.000
_cell.length_b   1.000
_cell.length_c   1.000
_cell.angle_alpha   90.00
_cell.angle_beta   90.00
_cell.angle_gamma   90.00
#
_symmetry.space_group_name_H-M   'P 1'
#
loop_
_entity.id
_entity.type
_entity.pdbx_description
1 polymer ?
#
loop_
_entity_poly.entity_id
_entity_poly.type
_entity_poly.pdbx_seq_one_letter_code
_entity_poly.pdbx_strand_id
1 'polypeptide(L)'
;MPRISAMSASRPSWGPGVSQGRSSPSDTEQRPTGQAKFLLVVSALFDPPADPFISVLQRELIFALFMTIGWAWSAFGIFFAHLARHHTDYNVTLTEVLSGQYIETGPTVICAAKKGPGPYAFPSVFGTITIDISFVTAVLFPYPYYTIGKVVVLPLVLHASLCILASATIFASTIIAQYASALARSLELVLESAIREHRSIFKLSPSGSDFSATAKKISRLVTRAGGGLGLAAAAPRLVKSDIAFGRFAPSDVGRVQEFGRGLFVRANGLDIFPLIDLTRERFPVTPLPSNPSPPAMTPVSSRRQSSHPGTTAIGRASVVIEMVRRTMTLTLHTALTWAALDRRNYIARGEQGEATLEMYMEMYKSWTCTRTCTSSCVGHVQVQRLYK
;
A
#
# COMPACT_ATOMS: atom_id res chain seq x y z
N MET A 1 -54.21 -68.73 54.38
CA MET A 1 -54.04 -68.42 52.94
C MET A 1 -55.36 -67.88 52.42
N PRO A 2 -55.40 -66.60 52.00
CA PRO A 2 -55.76 -66.32 50.61
C PRO A 2 -55.04 -65.12 49.96
N ARG A 3 -54.94 -65.25 48.63
CA ARG A 3 -54.73 -64.30 47.51
C ARG A 3 -54.28 -62.86 47.77
N ILE A 4 -53.10 -62.56 47.21
CA ILE A 4 -52.52 -61.27 46.90
C ILE A 4 -53.29 -60.61 45.75
N SER A 5 -53.87 -59.43 45.97
CA SER A 5 -54.38 -58.53 44.93
C SER A 5 -53.28 -57.56 44.50
N ALA A 6 -52.99 -57.54 43.20
CA ALA A 6 -51.98 -56.68 42.59
C ALA A 6 -52.47 -55.22 42.48
N MET A 7 -51.67 -54.28 43.00
CA MET A 7 -51.82 -52.84 42.77
C MET A 7 -51.43 -52.48 41.33
N SER A 8 -52.40 -51.92 40.61
CA SER A 8 -52.22 -51.28 39.31
C SER A 8 -51.49 -49.95 39.50
N ALA A 9 -50.25 -49.86 38.99
CA ALA A 9 -49.46 -48.65 38.97
C ALA A 9 -49.77 -47.85 37.69
N SER A 10 -50.45 -46.72 37.86
CA SER A 10 -50.64 -45.69 36.85
C SER A 10 -49.30 -45.05 36.47
N ARG A 11 -48.91 -45.15 35.20
CA ARG A 11 -47.74 -44.46 34.65
C ARG A 11 -48.10 -42.99 34.33
N PRO A 12 -47.31 -42.00 34.80
CA PRO A 12 -47.48 -40.63 34.36
C PRO A 12 -46.97 -40.45 32.93
N SER A 13 -47.78 -39.79 32.10
CA SER A 13 -47.47 -39.41 30.73
C SER A 13 -46.40 -38.32 30.71
N TRP A 14 -45.23 -38.65 30.17
CA TRP A 14 -44.21 -37.65 29.81
C TRP A 14 -44.63 -36.99 28.51
N GLY A 15 -45.23 -35.80 28.61
CA GLY A 15 -45.32 -34.87 27.48
C GLY A 15 -43.96 -34.24 27.20
N PRO A 16 -43.63 -33.90 25.94
CA PRO A 16 -42.41 -33.18 25.61
C PRO A 16 -42.50 -31.74 26.16
N GLY A 17 -41.91 -31.55 27.34
CA GLY A 17 -41.70 -30.24 27.93
C GLY A 17 -40.71 -29.44 27.08
N VAL A 18 -41.19 -28.34 26.52
CA VAL A 18 -40.37 -27.27 25.97
C VAL A 18 -39.56 -26.67 27.11
N SER A 19 -38.34 -27.18 27.30
CA SER A 19 -37.33 -26.57 28.16
C SER A 19 -36.88 -25.27 27.51
N GLN A 20 -37.50 -24.17 27.92
CA GLN A 20 -37.11 -22.81 27.58
C GLN A 20 -35.74 -22.54 28.23
N GLY A 21 -34.67 -22.88 27.51
CA GLY A 21 -33.30 -22.63 27.89
C GLY A 21 -33.06 -21.13 28.01
N ARG A 22 -32.98 -20.66 29.26
CA ARG A 22 -32.52 -19.32 29.60
C ARG A 22 -31.02 -19.26 29.30
N SER A 23 -30.68 -18.94 28.06
CA SER A 23 -29.31 -18.69 27.63
C SER A 23 -28.77 -17.45 28.34
N SER A 24 -27.81 -17.63 29.24
CA SER A 24 -27.01 -16.54 29.80
C SER A 24 -26.40 -15.71 28.66
N PRO A 25 -26.48 -14.36 28.68
CA PRO A 25 -26.00 -13.50 27.59
C PRO A 25 -24.48 -13.47 27.39
N SER A 26 -23.69 -14.24 28.15
CA SER A 26 -22.23 -14.14 28.20
C SER A 26 -21.47 -15.20 27.39
N ASP A 27 -22.13 -16.25 26.90
CA ASP A 27 -21.42 -17.46 26.44
C ASP A 27 -21.40 -17.65 24.92
N THR A 28 -22.06 -16.79 24.15
CA THR A 28 -22.05 -16.84 22.67
C THR A 28 -20.96 -15.99 22.02
N GLU A 29 -20.16 -15.26 22.81
CA GLU A 29 -19.17 -14.30 22.30
C GLU A 29 -17.71 -14.80 22.41
N GLN A 30 -17.43 -16.10 22.26
CA GLN A 30 -16.06 -16.63 22.50
C GLN A 30 -15.41 -17.45 21.37
N ARG A 31 -16.01 -17.61 20.19
CA ARG A 31 -15.41 -18.46 19.13
C ARG A 31 -14.80 -17.84 17.86
N PRO A 32 -14.92 -16.53 17.54
CA PRO A 32 -14.15 -15.93 16.45
C PRO A 32 -12.85 -15.23 16.89
N THR A 33 -12.59 -15.07 18.19
CA THR A 33 -11.47 -14.24 18.67
C THR A 33 -10.08 -14.85 18.42
N GLY A 34 -9.95 -16.16 18.18
CA GLY A 34 -8.65 -16.80 17.98
C GLY A 34 -7.96 -16.38 16.68
N GLN A 35 -8.68 -16.46 15.55
CA GLN A 35 -8.13 -16.08 14.24
C GLN A 35 -7.90 -14.56 14.12
N ALA A 36 -8.80 -13.76 14.70
CA ALA A 36 -8.67 -12.31 14.68
C ALA A 36 -7.43 -11.81 15.45
N LYS A 37 -7.09 -12.46 16.58
CA LYS A 37 -5.89 -12.13 17.38
C LYS A 37 -4.59 -12.36 16.61
N PHE A 38 -4.51 -13.43 15.82
CA PHE A 38 -3.30 -13.72 15.04
C PHE A 38 -3.00 -12.61 14.02
N LEU A 39 -4.00 -12.18 13.24
CA LEU A 39 -3.84 -11.11 12.25
C LEU A 39 -3.41 -9.80 12.91
N LEU A 40 -3.96 -9.50 14.09
CA LEU A 40 -3.62 -8.30 14.85
C LEU A 40 -2.17 -8.31 15.36
N VAL A 41 -1.67 -9.47 15.84
CA VAL A 41 -0.27 -9.61 16.27
C VAL A 41 0.68 -9.51 15.09
N VAL A 42 0.35 -10.15 13.96
CA VAL A 42 1.18 -10.09 12.75
C VAL A 42 1.24 -8.67 12.20
N SER A 43 0.11 -7.95 12.13
CA SER A 43 0.11 -6.55 11.68
C SER A 43 0.93 -5.66 12.61
N ALA A 44 0.88 -5.88 13.93
CA ALA A 44 1.66 -5.12 14.91
C ALA A 44 3.17 -5.33 14.78
N LEU A 45 3.61 -6.50 14.30
CA LEU A 45 5.02 -6.79 14.02
C LEU A 45 5.51 -6.13 12.73
N PHE A 46 4.63 -5.98 11.73
CA PHE A 46 4.99 -5.40 10.43
C PHE A 46 4.98 -3.88 10.42
N ASP A 47 4.09 -3.23 11.19
CA ASP A 47 3.95 -1.77 11.21
C ASP A 47 3.97 -1.22 12.65
N PRO A 48 5.15 -1.16 13.30
CA PRO A 48 5.25 -0.60 14.64
C PRO A 48 5.00 0.92 14.62
N PRO A 49 4.30 1.49 15.63
CA PRO A 49 3.98 2.92 15.72
C PRO A 49 5.18 3.76 16.23
N ALA A 50 6.37 3.58 15.64
CA ALA A 50 7.59 4.32 16.00
C ALA A 50 7.73 5.67 15.25
N ASP A 51 6.88 5.88 14.25
CA ASP A 51 6.89 7.03 13.35
C ASP A 51 6.14 8.23 13.93
N PRO A 52 6.33 9.45 13.38
CA PRO A 52 5.66 10.64 13.88
C PRO A 52 4.17 10.54 13.61
N PHE A 53 3.36 11.08 14.53
CA PHE A 53 1.91 10.87 14.58
C PHE A 53 1.20 11.01 13.23
N ILE A 54 1.45 12.11 12.53
CA ILE A 54 0.80 12.39 11.25
C ILE A 54 1.22 11.42 10.12
N SER A 55 2.44 10.88 10.17
CA SER A 55 2.89 9.84 9.24
C SER A 55 2.17 8.53 9.52
N VAL A 56 2.05 8.14 10.79
CA VAL A 56 1.28 6.96 11.22
C VAL A 56 -0.18 7.14 10.83
N LEU A 57 -0.79 8.29 11.13
CA LEU A 57 -2.17 8.61 10.80
C LEU A 57 -2.44 8.46 9.29
N GLN A 58 -1.59 9.05 8.45
CA GLN A 58 -1.75 8.96 7.00
C GLN A 58 -1.61 7.53 6.50
N ARG A 59 -0.58 6.80 6.98
CA ARG A 59 -0.32 5.41 6.59
C ARG A 59 -1.49 4.49 6.99
N GLU A 60 -1.93 4.58 8.23
CA GLU A 60 -3.00 3.74 8.79
C GLU A 60 -4.38 4.08 8.22
N LEU A 61 -4.66 5.35 7.90
CA LEU A 61 -5.88 5.73 7.17
C LEU A 61 -5.89 5.16 5.75
N ILE A 62 -4.78 5.26 5.02
CA ILE A 62 -4.67 4.66 3.68
C ILE A 62 -4.82 3.14 3.80
N PHE A 63 -4.21 2.52 4.81
CA PHE A 63 -4.35 1.09 5.06
C PHE A 63 -5.81 0.70 5.29
N ALA A 64 -6.51 1.33 6.24
CA ALA A 64 -7.92 1.07 6.52
C ALA A 64 -8.82 1.33 5.29
N LEU A 65 -8.53 2.35 4.49
CA LEU A 65 -9.25 2.66 3.26
C LEU A 65 -9.10 1.54 2.21
N PHE A 66 -7.87 1.07 1.96
CA PHE A 66 -7.64 -0.01 0.99
C PHE A 66 -8.30 -1.31 1.43
N MET A 67 -8.30 -1.60 2.73
CA MET A 67 -8.98 -2.77 3.30
C MET A 67 -10.50 -2.71 3.13
N THR A 68 -11.11 -1.57 3.44
CA THR A 68 -12.56 -1.37 3.29
C THR A 68 -12.99 -1.36 1.83
N ILE A 69 -12.20 -0.76 0.93
CA ILE A 69 -12.41 -0.84 -0.52
C ILE A 69 -12.30 -2.29 -1.01
N GLY A 70 -11.28 -3.03 -0.56
CA GLY A 70 -11.11 -4.44 -0.91
C GLY A 70 -12.31 -5.28 -0.48
N TRP A 71 -12.84 -5.04 0.72
CA TRP A 71 -14.04 -5.71 1.20
C TRP A 71 -15.29 -5.31 0.40
N ALA A 72 -15.50 -4.02 0.14
CA ALA A 72 -16.61 -3.55 -0.71
C ALA A 72 -16.55 -4.17 -2.11
N TRP A 73 -15.35 -4.29 -2.68
CA TRP A 73 -15.12 -4.94 -3.97
C TRP A 73 -15.43 -6.43 -3.92
N SER A 74 -15.06 -7.12 -2.85
CA SER A 74 -15.40 -8.53 -2.67
C SER A 74 -16.92 -8.73 -2.56
N ALA A 75 -17.64 -7.87 -1.85
CA ALA A 75 -19.10 -7.94 -1.78
C ALA A 75 -19.75 -7.77 -3.16
N PHE A 76 -19.20 -6.88 -3.99
CA PHE A 76 -19.64 -6.69 -5.37
C PHE A 76 -19.38 -7.94 -6.25
N GLY A 77 -18.22 -8.59 -6.10
CA GLY A 77 -17.94 -9.85 -6.78
C GLY A 77 -18.86 -11.00 -6.35
N ILE A 78 -19.14 -11.11 -5.04
CA ILE A 78 -20.08 -12.11 -4.49
C ILE A 78 -21.50 -11.88 -5.04
N PHE A 79 -21.91 -10.63 -5.21
CA PHE A 79 -23.20 -10.29 -5.80
C PHE A 79 -23.32 -10.83 -7.24
N PHE A 80 -22.32 -10.62 -8.10
CA PHE A 80 -22.34 -11.19 -9.44
C PHE A 80 -22.24 -12.71 -9.47
N ALA A 81 -21.42 -13.28 -8.59
CA ALA A 81 -21.32 -14.72 -8.44
C ALA A 81 -22.69 -15.32 -8.08
N HIS A 82 -23.46 -14.66 -7.21
CA HIS A 82 -24.80 -15.10 -6.85
C HIS A 82 -25.80 -14.99 -8.02
N LEU A 83 -25.75 -13.92 -8.81
CA LEU A 83 -26.59 -13.79 -10.01
C LEU A 83 -26.31 -14.85 -11.07
N ALA A 84 -25.08 -15.38 -11.11
CA ALA A 84 -24.68 -16.43 -12.04
C ALA A 84 -25.04 -17.85 -11.56
N ARG A 85 -25.57 -18.02 -10.34
CA ARG A 85 -25.89 -19.34 -9.79
C ARG A 85 -27.26 -19.85 -10.24
N HIS A 86 -27.34 -21.16 -10.44
CA HIS A 86 -28.61 -21.85 -10.70
C HIS A 86 -29.24 -22.42 -9.42
N HIS A 87 -28.43 -22.90 -8.47
CA HIS A 87 -28.94 -23.49 -7.23
C HIS A 87 -28.63 -22.59 -6.02
N THR A 88 -29.67 -22.11 -5.33
CA THR A 88 -29.53 -21.32 -4.08
C THR A 88 -30.29 -22.00 -2.97
N ASP A 89 -29.57 -22.49 -1.96
CA ASP A 89 -30.15 -23.04 -0.73
C ASP A 89 -29.57 -22.30 0.48
N TYR A 90 -30.45 -21.88 1.39
CA TYR A 90 -30.11 -21.16 2.62
C TYR A 90 -30.01 -22.08 3.85
N ASN A 91 -30.48 -23.33 3.74
CA ASN A 91 -30.57 -24.30 4.84
C ASN A 91 -29.38 -25.28 4.90
N VAL A 92 -28.28 -24.97 4.22
CA VAL A 92 -27.14 -25.86 4.06
C VAL A 92 -26.26 -25.90 5.31
N THR A 93 -25.85 -27.10 5.71
CA THR A 93 -24.94 -27.31 6.85
C THR A 93 -23.48 -27.05 6.45
N LEU A 94 -22.65 -26.58 7.39
CA LEU A 94 -21.24 -26.26 7.11
C LEU A 94 -20.43 -27.48 6.63
N THR A 95 -20.83 -28.69 7.05
CA THR A 95 -20.23 -29.94 6.57
C THR A 95 -20.50 -30.21 5.09
N GLU A 96 -21.69 -29.89 4.60
CA GLU A 96 -22.04 -30.04 3.18
C GLU A 96 -21.34 -28.98 2.33
N VAL A 97 -21.20 -27.75 2.84
CA VAL A 97 -20.41 -26.69 2.18
C VAL A 97 -18.96 -27.13 1.97
N LEU A 98 -18.33 -27.71 3.00
CA LEU A 98 -16.95 -28.19 2.93
C LEU A 98 -16.78 -29.43 2.03
N SER A 99 -17.85 -30.19 1.79
CA SER A 99 -17.82 -31.34 0.87
C SER A 99 -17.68 -30.94 -0.60
N GLY A 100 -17.87 -29.66 -0.93
CA GLY A 100 -17.71 -29.13 -2.28
C GLY A 100 -18.88 -29.45 -3.23
N GLN A 101 -20.01 -29.98 -2.72
CA GLN A 101 -21.19 -30.33 -3.51
C GLN A 101 -21.83 -29.14 -4.26
N TYR A 102 -21.57 -27.91 -3.82
CA TYR A 102 -22.17 -26.69 -4.35
C TYR A 102 -21.22 -25.84 -5.22
N ILE A 103 -20.11 -26.42 -5.69
CA ILE A 103 -19.15 -25.71 -6.55
C ILE A 103 -19.70 -25.65 -7.98
N GLU A 104 -20.03 -24.44 -8.43
CA GLU A 104 -20.46 -24.16 -9.80
C GLU A 104 -19.36 -23.43 -10.61
N THR A 105 -19.26 -23.71 -11.91
CA THR A 105 -18.26 -23.11 -12.80
C THR A 105 -18.44 -21.59 -12.95
N GLY A 106 -19.67 -21.10 -13.04
CA GLY A 106 -19.99 -19.68 -13.25
C GLY A 106 -19.41 -18.76 -12.16
N PRO A 107 -19.77 -18.96 -10.88
CA PRO A 107 -19.19 -18.23 -9.75
C PRO A 107 -17.66 -18.32 -9.68
N THR A 108 -17.09 -19.48 -10.02
CA THR A 108 -15.65 -19.73 -9.95
C THR A 108 -14.88 -18.88 -10.97
N VAL A 109 -15.39 -18.72 -12.18
CA VAL A 109 -14.74 -17.90 -13.23
C VAL A 109 -14.77 -16.41 -12.88
N ILE A 110 -15.91 -15.92 -12.36
CA ILE A 110 -16.05 -14.51 -11.96
C ILE A 110 -15.07 -14.18 -10.83
N CYS A 111 -14.86 -15.10 -9.89
CA CYS A 111 -13.95 -14.93 -8.76
C CYS A 111 -12.45 -15.09 -9.12
N ALA A 112 -12.12 -15.66 -10.28
CA ALA A 112 -10.73 -15.93 -10.69
C ALA A 112 -10.00 -14.71 -11.29
N ALA A 113 -10.69 -13.61 -11.57
CA ALA A 113 -10.10 -12.42 -12.21
C ALA A 113 -9.25 -11.59 -11.23
N LYS A 114 -7.98 -11.95 -11.05
CA LYS A 114 -7.02 -11.22 -10.20
C LYS A 114 -6.00 -10.44 -11.06
N LYS A 115 -5.83 -9.15 -10.80
CA LYS A 115 -4.70 -8.35 -11.31
C LYS A 115 -3.74 -8.00 -10.18
N GLY A 116 -2.45 -8.06 -10.49
CA GLY A 116 -1.35 -7.96 -9.53
C GLY A 116 -1.18 -6.60 -8.85
N PRO A 117 -0.27 -6.54 -7.86
CA PRO A 117 -0.17 -5.43 -6.91
C PRO A 117 0.30 -4.13 -7.57
N GLY A 118 -0.31 -3.02 -7.15
CA GLY A 118 0.07 -1.66 -7.53
C GLY A 118 1.16 -1.06 -6.62
N PRO A 119 1.61 0.19 -6.87
CA PRO A 119 2.72 0.85 -6.16
C PRO A 119 2.53 1.05 -4.65
N TYR A 120 1.34 0.81 -4.10
CA TYR A 120 1.08 0.76 -2.66
C TYR A 120 1.19 -0.68 -2.14
N ALA A 121 2.39 -1.25 -2.23
CA ALA A 121 2.61 -2.69 -2.05
C ALA A 121 1.99 -3.23 -0.74
N PHE A 122 2.26 -2.62 0.41
CA PHE A 122 1.75 -3.13 1.70
C PHE A 122 0.21 -3.08 1.84
N PRO A 123 -0.46 -1.91 1.74
CA PRO A 123 -1.92 -1.85 1.82
C PRO A 123 -2.62 -2.63 0.72
N SER A 124 -2.02 -2.69 -0.49
CA SER A 124 -2.60 -3.46 -1.59
C SER A 124 -2.51 -4.96 -1.35
N VAL A 125 -1.44 -5.48 -0.77
CA VAL A 125 -1.30 -6.90 -0.45
C VAL A 125 -2.38 -7.34 0.54
N PHE A 126 -2.57 -6.62 1.65
CA PHE A 126 -3.63 -6.95 2.61
C PHE A 126 -5.05 -6.77 2.02
N GLY A 127 -5.26 -5.76 1.17
CA GLY A 127 -6.51 -5.60 0.43
C GLY A 127 -6.79 -6.77 -0.51
N THR A 128 -5.77 -7.24 -1.24
CA THR A 128 -5.89 -8.42 -2.12
C THR A 128 -6.09 -9.71 -1.35
N ILE A 129 -5.42 -9.90 -0.20
CA ILE A 129 -5.65 -11.04 0.69
C ILE A 129 -7.12 -11.08 1.15
N THR A 130 -7.70 -9.91 1.47
CA THR A 130 -9.12 -9.81 1.86
C THR A 130 -10.05 -10.24 0.75
N ILE A 131 -9.77 -9.80 -0.48
CA ILE A 131 -10.53 -10.22 -1.68
C ILE A 131 -10.39 -11.73 -1.88
N ASP A 132 -9.17 -12.26 -1.79
CA ASP A 132 -8.87 -13.66 -2.01
C ASP A 132 -9.58 -14.58 -1.03
N ILE A 133 -9.49 -14.27 0.26
CA ILE A 133 -10.20 -15.02 1.31
C ILE A 133 -11.71 -14.97 1.06
N SER A 134 -12.25 -13.80 0.73
CA SER A 134 -13.69 -13.62 0.50
C SER A 134 -14.17 -14.38 -0.74
N PHE A 135 -13.39 -14.43 -1.82
CA PHE A 135 -13.76 -15.13 -3.05
C PHE A 135 -13.61 -16.64 -2.95
N VAL A 136 -12.52 -17.14 -2.35
CA VAL A 136 -12.33 -18.60 -2.15
C VAL A 136 -13.45 -19.16 -1.26
N THR A 137 -13.85 -18.40 -0.24
CA THR A 137 -14.95 -18.81 0.64
C THR A 137 -16.32 -18.66 -0.04
N ALA A 138 -16.55 -17.57 -0.78
CA ALA A 138 -17.85 -17.34 -1.42
C ALA A 138 -18.24 -18.41 -2.45
N VAL A 139 -17.28 -19.01 -3.15
CA VAL A 139 -17.57 -20.09 -4.11
C VAL A 139 -18.12 -21.33 -3.41
N LEU A 140 -17.72 -21.60 -2.16
CA LEU A 140 -18.14 -22.77 -1.39
C LEU A 140 -19.60 -22.65 -0.89
N PHE A 141 -20.01 -21.46 -0.44
CA PHE A 141 -21.35 -21.25 0.11
C PHE A 141 -22.37 -21.02 -1.00
N PRO A 142 -23.51 -21.74 -1.05
CA PRO A 142 -24.52 -21.57 -2.10
C PRO A 142 -25.30 -20.23 -2.02
N TYR A 143 -25.25 -19.55 -0.88
CA TYR A 143 -25.87 -18.24 -0.65
C TYR A 143 -24.82 -17.10 -0.61
N PRO A 144 -25.22 -15.83 -0.80
CA PRO A 144 -24.29 -14.70 -0.80
C PRO A 144 -23.87 -14.32 0.64
N TYR A 145 -22.69 -14.77 1.06
CA TYR A 145 -22.16 -14.51 2.40
C TYR A 145 -21.28 -13.25 2.49
N TYR A 146 -21.90 -12.06 2.48
CA TYR A 146 -21.19 -10.77 2.49
C TYR A 146 -20.37 -10.46 3.76
N THR A 147 -20.73 -11.10 4.87
CA THR A 147 -20.13 -10.83 6.18
C THR A 147 -18.77 -11.50 6.39
N ILE A 148 -18.32 -12.36 5.47
CA ILE A 148 -17.03 -13.05 5.60
C ILE A 148 -15.85 -12.09 5.77
N GLY A 149 -15.85 -10.97 5.03
CA GLY A 149 -14.78 -9.99 5.07
C GLY A 149 -14.61 -9.33 6.45
N LYS A 150 -15.65 -9.33 7.31
CA LYS A 150 -15.56 -8.78 8.67
C LYS A 150 -14.48 -9.48 9.51
N VAL A 151 -14.25 -10.77 9.30
CA VAL A 151 -13.25 -11.56 10.04
C VAL A 151 -11.82 -11.06 9.79
N VAL A 152 -11.57 -10.51 8.61
CA VAL A 152 -10.25 -9.99 8.21
C VAL A 152 -10.15 -8.48 8.43
N VAL A 153 -11.17 -7.73 8.03
CA VAL A 153 -11.16 -6.26 8.09
C VAL A 153 -11.19 -5.75 9.53
N LEU A 154 -12.00 -6.36 10.40
CA LEU A 154 -12.16 -5.88 11.78
C LEU A 154 -10.85 -5.86 12.59
N PRO A 155 -10.06 -6.97 12.69
CA PRO A 155 -8.81 -6.93 13.44
C PRO A 155 -7.79 -5.96 12.84
N LEU A 156 -7.77 -5.78 11.53
CA LEU A 156 -6.84 -4.88 10.84
C LEU A 156 -7.21 -3.40 11.03
N VAL A 157 -8.50 -3.06 11.03
CA VAL A 157 -8.97 -1.71 11.36
C VAL A 157 -8.76 -1.42 12.85
N LEU A 158 -8.97 -2.41 13.72
CA LEU A 158 -8.65 -2.28 15.15
C LEU A 158 -7.16 -2.04 15.36
N HIS A 159 -6.29 -2.79 14.69
CA HIS A 159 -4.86 -2.53 14.68
C HIS A 159 -4.54 -1.09 14.25
N ALA A 160 -5.07 -0.64 13.11
CA ALA A 160 -4.86 0.72 12.63
C ALA A 160 -5.30 1.78 13.65
N SER A 161 -6.45 1.57 14.31
CA SER A 161 -6.94 2.45 15.36
C SER A 161 -6.04 2.45 16.60
N LEU A 162 -5.51 1.28 16.99
CA LEU A 162 -4.58 1.15 18.11
C LEU A 162 -3.24 1.81 17.80
N CYS A 163 -2.73 1.70 16.57
CA CYS A 163 -1.52 2.39 16.14
C CYS A 163 -1.69 3.91 16.16
N ILE A 164 -2.83 4.42 15.68
CA ILE A 164 -3.16 5.85 15.73
C ILE A 164 -3.25 6.32 17.18
N LEU A 165 -3.94 5.58 18.05
CA LEU A 165 -4.08 5.91 19.47
C LEU A 165 -2.75 5.83 20.22
N ALA A 166 -1.95 4.80 19.99
CA ALA A 166 -0.64 4.63 20.60
C ALA A 166 0.33 5.73 20.16
N SER A 167 0.31 6.10 18.87
CA SER A 167 1.12 7.21 18.36
C SER A 167 0.65 8.56 18.91
N ALA A 168 -0.66 8.76 19.11
CA ALA A 168 -1.20 9.97 19.71
C ALA A 168 -0.89 10.10 21.22
N THR A 169 -0.86 8.99 21.96
CA THR A 169 -0.79 9.01 23.45
C THR A 169 0.58 8.65 24.02
N ILE A 170 1.27 7.66 23.47
CA ILE A 170 2.54 7.13 24.01
C ILE A 170 3.73 7.84 23.37
N PHE A 171 3.70 8.00 22.05
CA PHE A 171 4.81 8.53 21.25
C PHE A 171 4.41 9.78 20.48
N ALA A 172 3.94 10.80 21.20
CA ALA A 172 3.64 12.11 20.62
C ALA A 172 4.93 12.81 20.15
N SER A 173 5.49 12.35 19.04
CA SER A 173 6.64 12.94 18.36
C SER A 173 6.14 13.74 17.16
N THR A 174 6.50 15.02 17.12
CA THR A 174 6.20 15.90 15.99
C THR A 174 7.16 15.62 14.83
N ILE A 175 6.72 15.88 13.60
CA ILE A 175 7.60 15.75 12.43
C ILE A 175 8.78 16.70 12.58
N ILE A 176 8.54 17.92 13.07
CA ILE A 176 9.61 18.91 13.25
C ILE A 176 10.68 18.38 14.21
N ALA A 177 10.32 17.71 15.31
CA ALA A 177 11.30 17.15 16.24
C ALA A 177 12.12 16.00 15.61
N GLN A 178 11.47 15.11 14.87
CA GLN A 178 12.18 14.04 14.16
C GLN A 178 13.09 14.59 13.05
N TYR A 179 12.59 15.56 12.31
CA TYR A 179 13.33 16.21 11.24
C TYR A 179 14.53 16.99 11.76
N ALA A 180 14.35 17.78 12.82
CA ALA A 180 15.43 18.50 13.48
C ALA A 180 16.48 17.52 14.04
N SER A 181 16.05 16.41 14.64
CA SER A 181 16.96 15.35 15.12
C SER A 181 17.73 14.69 13.98
N ALA A 182 17.08 14.42 12.84
CA ALA A 182 17.73 13.85 11.67
C ALA A 182 18.74 14.84 11.05
N LEU A 183 18.36 16.12 10.93
CA LEU A 183 19.26 17.17 10.47
C LEU A 183 20.45 17.36 11.41
N ALA A 184 20.22 17.48 12.71
CA ALA A 184 21.27 17.60 13.72
C ALA A 184 22.24 16.44 13.64
N ARG A 185 21.75 15.19 13.60
CA ARG A 185 22.63 14.01 13.41
C ARG A 185 23.43 14.07 12.11
N SER A 186 22.85 14.55 11.00
CA SER A 186 23.56 14.63 9.72
C SER A 186 24.63 15.72 9.70
N LEU A 187 24.35 16.89 10.29
CA LEU A 187 25.22 18.06 10.28
C LEU A 187 26.25 18.04 11.40
N GLU A 188 25.81 17.81 12.63
CA GLU A 188 26.65 17.83 13.82
C GLU A 188 27.55 16.59 13.88
N LEU A 189 26.98 15.39 13.73
CA LEU A 189 27.79 14.17 13.93
C LEU A 189 28.65 13.84 12.69
N VAL A 190 28.03 13.80 11.51
CA VAL A 190 28.70 13.24 10.33
C VAL A 190 29.56 14.27 9.62
N LEU A 191 29.02 15.47 9.38
CA LEU A 191 29.74 16.48 8.61
C LEU A 191 30.87 17.13 9.42
N GLU A 192 30.67 17.35 10.72
CA GLU A 192 31.75 17.82 11.59
C GLU A 192 32.90 16.82 11.66
N SER A 193 32.60 15.51 11.84
CA SER A 193 33.64 14.47 11.84
C SER A 193 34.39 14.43 10.51
N ALA A 194 33.70 14.58 9.38
CA ALA A 194 34.34 14.66 8.07
C ALA A 194 35.27 15.88 7.96
N ILE A 195 34.86 17.05 8.43
CA ILE A 195 35.70 18.28 8.39
C ILE A 195 36.90 18.15 9.33
N ARG A 196 36.75 17.52 10.50
CA ARG A 196 37.87 17.23 11.40
C ARG A 196 38.91 16.31 10.76
N GLU A 197 38.46 15.29 10.02
CA GLU A 197 39.38 14.42 9.26
C GLU A 197 40.01 15.13 8.06
N HIS A 198 39.29 16.03 7.39
CA HIS A 198 39.93 16.90 6.39
C HIS A 198 41.05 17.76 6.99
N ARG A 199 40.97 18.15 8.27
CA ARG A 199 42.08 18.86 8.94
C ARG A 199 43.23 17.91 9.31
N SER A 200 42.95 16.65 9.61
CA SER A 200 43.98 15.66 9.95
C SER A 200 44.79 15.25 8.71
N ILE A 201 44.14 15.14 7.54
CA ILE A 201 44.82 14.73 6.29
C ILE A 201 45.90 15.71 5.84
N PHE A 202 45.75 17.02 6.11
CA PHE A 202 46.76 18.04 5.79
C PHE A 202 48.05 17.90 6.60
N LYS A 203 48.04 17.11 7.69
CA LYS A 203 49.24 16.81 8.48
C LYS A 203 49.95 15.54 8.02
N LEU A 204 49.32 14.76 7.14
CA LEU A 204 49.86 13.50 6.63
C LEU A 204 50.65 13.72 5.35
N SER A 205 51.68 12.90 5.15
CA SER A 205 52.43 12.89 3.88
C SER A 205 51.56 12.30 2.76
N PRO A 206 51.49 12.92 1.57
CA PRO A 206 50.67 12.46 0.45
C PRO A 206 51.01 11.04 -0.04
N SER A 207 52.27 10.61 0.10
CA SER A 207 52.75 9.31 -0.37
C SER A 207 52.52 8.17 0.64
N GLY A 208 51.99 8.47 1.83
CA GLY A 208 51.75 7.48 2.87
C GLY A 208 50.48 6.67 2.63
N SER A 209 50.48 5.38 2.98
CA SER A 209 49.26 4.55 2.94
C SER A 209 48.14 5.09 3.85
N ASP A 210 48.52 5.78 4.93
CA ASP A 210 47.61 6.47 5.86
C ASP A 210 46.81 7.61 5.20
N PHE A 211 47.40 8.28 4.19
CA PHE A 211 46.71 9.32 3.44
C PHE A 211 45.56 8.73 2.63
N SER A 212 45.80 7.64 1.91
CA SER A 212 44.77 6.93 1.13
C SER A 212 43.66 6.37 2.01
N ALA A 213 44.02 5.81 3.18
CA ALA A 213 43.05 5.31 4.15
C ALA A 213 42.17 6.44 4.71
N THR A 214 42.78 7.59 5.04
CA THR A 214 42.07 8.77 5.57
C THR A 214 41.18 9.41 4.50
N ALA A 215 41.64 9.53 3.26
CA ALA A 215 40.83 10.02 2.13
C ALA A 215 39.59 9.15 1.89
N LYS A 216 39.75 7.81 1.87
CA LYS A 216 38.61 6.88 1.79
C LYS A 216 37.64 7.02 2.97
N LYS A 217 38.17 7.24 4.18
CA LYS A 217 37.36 7.47 5.39
C LYS A 217 36.53 8.75 5.25
N ILE A 218 37.14 9.83 4.77
CA ILE A 218 36.48 11.11 4.49
C ILE A 218 35.35 10.94 3.47
N SER A 219 35.65 10.37 2.29
CA SER A 219 34.66 10.19 1.21
C SER A 219 33.45 9.37 1.68
N ARG A 220 33.69 8.33 2.51
CA ARG A 220 32.62 7.53 3.14
C ARG A 220 31.78 8.35 4.13
N LEU A 221 32.40 9.19 4.95
CA LEU A 221 31.68 10.07 5.89
C LEU A 221 30.83 11.10 5.14
N VAL A 222 31.40 11.74 4.11
CA VAL A 222 30.68 12.69 3.25
C VAL A 222 29.49 12.00 2.59
N THR A 223 29.70 10.85 1.93
CA THR A 223 28.62 10.07 1.31
C THR A 223 27.51 9.71 2.31
N ARG A 224 27.87 9.31 3.53
CA ARG A 224 26.92 9.01 4.61
C ARG A 224 26.13 10.26 5.02
N ALA A 225 26.77 11.43 5.13
CA ALA A 225 26.10 12.69 5.43
C ALA A 225 25.08 13.05 4.33
N GLY A 226 25.46 12.88 3.06
CA GLY A 226 24.59 13.07 1.91
C GLY A 226 23.36 12.17 1.93
N GLY A 227 23.54 10.88 2.28
CA GLY A 227 22.43 9.94 2.44
C GLY A 227 21.43 10.36 3.52
N GLY A 228 21.92 10.80 4.68
CA GLY A 228 21.05 11.32 5.77
C GLY A 228 20.29 12.57 5.37
N LEU A 229 20.94 13.48 4.64
CA LEU A 229 20.32 14.71 4.14
C LEU A 229 19.29 14.45 3.03
N GLY A 230 19.49 13.40 2.23
CA GLY A 230 18.55 12.93 1.22
C GLY A 230 17.26 12.38 1.84
N LEU A 231 17.37 11.60 2.92
CA LEU A 231 16.20 11.13 3.68
C LEU A 231 15.46 12.31 4.35
N ALA A 232 16.21 13.27 4.91
CA ALA A 232 15.64 14.50 5.44
C ALA A 232 14.88 15.27 4.35
N ALA A 233 15.33 15.29 3.09
CA ALA A 233 14.67 16.05 2.01
C ALA A 233 13.23 15.64 1.67
N ALA A 234 12.78 14.45 2.08
CA ALA A 234 11.38 14.04 1.90
C ALA A 234 10.45 14.66 2.97
N ALA A 235 10.97 14.97 4.14
CA ALA A 235 10.20 15.41 5.31
C ALA A 235 9.61 16.85 5.23
N PRO A 236 10.23 17.86 4.58
CA PRO A 236 9.68 19.22 4.50
C PRO A 236 8.26 19.29 3.92
N ARG A 237 7.89 18.30 3.09
CA ARG A 237 6.54 18.20 2.52
C ARG A 237 5.50 17.92 3.59
N LEU A 238 5.85 17.13 4.61
CA LEU A 238 4.97 16.80 5.72
C LEU A 238 5.05 17.85 6.83
N VAL A 239 6.16 18.59 6.94
CA VAL A 239 6.35 19.67 7.94
C VAL A 239 5.28 20.76 7.81
N LYS A 240 4.69 20.96 6.62
CA LYS A 240 3.55 21.88 6.43
C LYS A 240 2.23 21.40 7.04
N SER A 241 2.06 20.09 7.19
CA SER A 241 0.89 19.46 7.81
C SER A 241 1.09 19.17 9.30
N ASP A 242 2.25 19.51 9.86
CA ASP A 242 2.54 19.28 11.27
C ASP A 242 1.82 20.32 12.15
N ILE A 243 1.21 19.86 13.24
CA ILE A 243 0.59 20.72 14.25
C ILE A 243 1.60 20.80 15.40
N ALA A 244 2.58 21.69 15.27
CA ALA A 244 3.61 21.86 16.28
C ALA A 244 3.64 23.31 16.76
N PHE A 245 3.51 23.48 18.07
CA PHE A 245 3.82 24.73 18.75
C PHE A 245 5.31 24.73 19.08
N GLY A 246 6.09 25.57 18.39
CA GLY A 246 7.54 25.62 18.57
C GLY A 246 8.11 27.00 18.26
N ARG A 247 9.34 27.23 18.70
CA ARG A 247 10.06 28.50 18.48
C ARG A 247 10.40 28.75 17.00
N PHE A 248 10.54 27.68 16.21
CA PHE A 248 10.88 27.77 14.79
C PHE A 248 9.66 27.45 13.94
N ALA A 249 9.41 28.29 12.93
CA ALA A 249 8.36 28.03 11.97
C ALA A 249 8.78 26.86 11.04
N PRO A 250 7.81 26.07 10.55
CA PRO A 250 8.00 25.07 9.50
C PRO A 250 8.83 25.57 8.30
N SER A 251 8.71 26.85 7.95
CA SER A 251 9.46 27.50 6.86
C SER A 251 10.96 27.66 7.15
N ASP A 252 11.33 27.92 8.40
CA ASP A 252 12.72 28.19 8.79
C ASP A 252 13.55 26.91 8.76
N VAL A 253 12.91 25.81 9.14
CA VAL A 253 13.44 24.45 9.13
C VAL A 253 13.83 24.01 7.70
N GLY A 254 13.12 24.49 6.67
CA GLY A 254 13.49 24.30 5.28
C GLY A 254 14.80 25.02 4.88
N ARG A 255 15.00 26.25 5.38
CA ARG A 255 16.23 27.03 5.11
C ARG A 255 17.47 26.38 5.70
N VAL A 256 17.36 25.77 6.87
CA VAL A 256 18.46 25.01 7.50
C VAL A 256 18.87 23.83 6.63
N GLN A 257 17.92 23.18 5.96
CA GLN A 257 18.22 22.10 5.02
C GLN A 257 19.00 22.58 3.81
N GLU A 258 18.58 23.69 3.22
CA GLU A 258 19.26 24.29 2.07
C GLU A 258 20.69 24.68 2.43
N PHE A 259 20.87 25.27 3.61
CA PHE A 259 22.19 25.54 4.17
C PHE A 259 23.02 24.26 4.32
N GLY A 260 22.44 23.21 4.91
CA GLY A 260 23.07 21.90 5.04
C GLY A 260 23.47 21.28 3.70
N ARG A 261 22.62 21.41 2.67
CA ARG A 261 22.92 20.95 1.31
C ARG A 261 24.08 21.74 0.70
N GLY A 262 24.11 23.05 0.92
CA GLY A 262 25.23 23.89 0.50
C GLY A 262 26.54 23.48 1.15
N LEU A 263 26.53 23.18 2.45
CA LEU A 263 27.71 22.72 3.18
C LEU A 263 28.17 21.33 2.72
N PHE A 264 27.22 20.42 2.47
CA PHE A 264 27.52 19.10 1.91
C PHE A 264 28.17 19.19 0.52
N VAL A 265 27.64 20.01 -0.39
CA VAL A 265 28.22 20.20 -1.73
C VAL A 265 29.65 20.73 -1.63
N ARG A 266 29.92 21.68 -0.72
CA ARG A 266 31.28 22.18 -0.47
C ARG A 266 32.19 21.09 0.10
N ALA A 267 31.72 20.30 1.06
CA ALA A 267 32.50 19.19 1.63
C ALA A 267 32.79 18.09 0.61
N ASN A 268 31.87 17.81 -0.32
CA ASN A 268 32.12 16.91 -1.43
C ASN A 268 33.16 17.49 -2.40
N GLY A 269 33.12 18.81 -2.66
CA GLY A 269 34.18 19.49 -3.40
C GLY A 269 35.56 19.40 -2.73
N LEU A 270 35.62 19.31 -1.40
CA LEU A 270 36.89 19.12 -0.67
C LEU A 270 37.47 17.71 -0.86
N ASP A 271 36.64 16.70 -1.17
CA ASP A 271 37.07 15.32 -1.49
C ASP A 271 37.89 15.26 -2.81
N ILE A 272 37.88 16.34 -3.61
CA ILE A 272 38.69 16.47 -4.83
C ILE A 272 40.12 16.92 -4.52
N PHE A 273 40.39 17.54 -3.36
CA PHE A 273 41.75 17.98 -3.03
C PHE A 273 42.78 16.84 -2.89
N PRO A 274 42.45 15.67 -2.33
CA PRO A 274 43.33 14.50 -2.34
C PRO A 274 43.67 13.98 -3.75
N LEU A 275 42.87 14.31 -4.78
CA LEU A 275 43.14 13.96 -6.18
C LEU A 275 44.17 14.89 -6.85
N ILE A 276 44.46 16.05 -6.24
CA ILE A 276 45.59 16.91 -6.63
C ILE A 276 46.85 16.27 -6.04
N ASP A 277 47.16 15.09 -6.55
CA ASP A 277 48.47 14.48 -6.36
C ASP A 277 49.46 15.32 -7.16
N LEU A 278 50.26 16.14 -6.47
CA LEU A 278 51.32 16.97 -7.05
C LEU A 278 52.30 16.15 -7.91
N THR A 279 52.37 14.83 -7.72
CA THR A 279 53.21 13.93 -8.52
C THR A 279 52.51 13.37 -9.75
N ARG A 280 51.18 13.50 -9.84
CA ARG A 280 50.38 13.06 -11.00
C ARG A 280 50.24 14.13 -12.07
N GLU A 281 50.77 15.34 -11.85
CA GLU A 281 51.18 16.26 -12.92
C GLU A 281 52.46 15.80 -13.65
N ARG A 282 52.60 14.49 -13.86
CA ARG A 282 53.24 14.06 -15.10
C ARG A 282 52.23 14.41 -16.19
N PHE A 283 52.28 15.67 -16.65
CA PHE A 283 51.74 16.05 -17.95
C PHE A 283 51.98 14.86 -18.88
N PRO A 284 50.97 14.39 -19.63
CA PRO A 284 51.22 13.36 -20.62
C PRO A 284 52.42 13.85 -21.41
N VAL A 285 53.53 13.11 -21.30
CA VAL A 285 54.78 13.41 -22.00
C VAL A 285 54.34 13.77 -23.42
N THR A 286 54.67 15.00 -23.82
CA THR A 286 54.25 15.64 -25.07
C THR A 286 53.91 14.61 -26.14
N PRO A 287 52.69 14.65 -26.72
CA PRO A 287 52.27 13.63 -27.66
C PRO A 287 53.30 13.49 -28.75
N LEU A 288 53.66 12.24 -29.05
CA LEU A 288 54.51 11.82 -30.14
C LEU A 288 54.18 12.62 -31.42
N PRO A 289 55.18 12.96 -32.27
CA PRO A 289 54.99 13.79 -33.45
C PRO A 289 53.82 13.28 -34.31
N SER A 290 52.94 14.21 -34.66
CA SER A 290 51.80 14.04 -35.54
C SER A 290 52.22 13.41 -36.87
N ASN A 291 51.80 12.17 -37.13
CA ASN A 291 51.64 11.69 -38.50
C ASN A 291 50.27 12.19 -39.00
N PRO A 292 50.21 13.03 -40.06
CA PRO A 292 48.95 13.52 -40.60
C PRO A 292 48.25 12.38 -41.35
N SER A 293 47.07 11.98 -40.88
CA SER A 293 46.11 11.22 -41.69
C SER A 293 44.76 11.95 -41.72
N PRO A 294 44.08 12.02 -42.87
CA PRO A 294 43.00 13.00 -43.12
C PRO A 294 41.66 12.60 -42.45
N PRO A 295 40.69 13.52 -42.40
CA PRO A 295 39.61 13.52 -41.43
C PRO A 295 38.44 12.62 -41.86
N ALA A 296 38.11 11.62 -41.04
CA ALA A 296 36.81 10.97 -41.08
C ALA A 296 35.87 11.67 -40.08
N MET A 297 35.06 12.60 -40.60
CA MET A 297 34.00 13.28 -39.86
C MET A 297 32.98 12.26 -39.33
N THR A 298 32.82 12.19 -38.02
CA THR A 298 31.57 11.69 -37.41
C THR A 298 31.11 12.72 -36.37
N PRO A 299 29.86 13.22 -36.44
CA PRO A 299 29.38 14.21 -35.48
C PRO A 299 28.97 13.53 -34.17
N VAL A 300 29.59 13.96 -33.08
CA VAL A 300 29.17 13.65 -31.70
C VAL A 300 27.92 14.47 -31.39
N SER A 301 26.78 13.79 -31.32
CA SER A 301 25.50 14.35 -30.87
C SER A 301 25.55 14.57 -29.34
N SER A 302 25.68 15.83 -28.91
CA SER A 302 25.57 16.24 -27.52
C SER A 302 24.09 16.48 -27.17
N ARG A 303 23.34 15.41 -26.92
CA ARG A 303 21.96 15.56 -26.41
C ARG A 303 21.98 15.83 -24.90
N ARG A 304 21.86 17.12 -24.57
CA ARG A 304 21.55 17.68 -23.25
C ARG A 304 20.21 17.09 -22.74
N GLN A 305 20.24 16.24 -21.72
CA GLN A 305 19.01 15.83 -21.01
C GLN A 305 18.52 17.02 -20.17
N SER A 306 17.37 17.57 -20.53
CA SER A 306 16.64 18.54 -19.71
C SER A 306 15.96 17.82 -18.55
N SER A 307 16.40 18.11 -17.33
CA SER A 307 15.71 17.73 -16.11
C SER A 307 14.42 18.55 -15.98
N HIS A 308 13.26 17.92 -16.16
CA HIS A 308 11.97 18.53 -15.83
C HIS A 308 11.77 18.53 -14.30
N PRO A 309 11.36 19.66 -13.69
CA PRO A 309 11.07 19.73 -12.27
C PRO A 309 9.73 19.08 -11.92
N GLY A 310 9.74 18.39 -10.78
CA GLY A 310 8.70 17.55 -10.20
C GLY A 310 7.24 18.02 -10.30
N THR A 311 6.40 17.06 -10.67
CA THR A 311 4.95 17.02 -10.48
C THR A 311 4.57 17.38 -9.03
N THR A 312 3.73 18.41 -8.88
CA THR A 312 3.17 18.89 -7.61
C THR A 312 2.07 17.96 -7.06
N ALA A 313 1.93 17.93 -5.74
CA ALA A 313 1.15 16.96 -4.96
C ALA A 313 -0.39 16.98 -5.17
N ILE A 314 -0.95 18.00 -5.84
CA ILE A 314 -2.36 18.00 -6.27
C ILE A 314 -2.63 16.87 -7.28
N GLY A 315 -1.59 16.40 -7.97
CA GLY A 315 -1.66 15.24 -8.83
C GLY A 315 -1.89 13.91 -8.11
N ARG A 316 -1.57 13.73 -6.82
CA ARG A 316 -1.58 12.39 -6.20
C ARG A 316 -2.97 11.87 -5.82
N ALA A 317 -3.87 12.72 -5.32
CA ALA A 317 -5.26 12.32 -5.11
C ALA A 317 -5.99 12.10 -6.45
N SER A 318 -5.72 12.95 -7.44
CA SER A 318 -6.21 12.80 -8.81
C SER A 318 -5.65 11.53 -9.49
N VAL A 319 -4.38 11.20 -9.25
CA VAL A 319 -3.74 9.98 -9.76
C VAL A 319 -4.29 8.74 -9.07
N VAL A 320 -4.59 8.76 -7.77
CA VAL A 320 -5.24 7.61 -7.10
C VAL A 320 -6.65 7.40 -7.66
N ILE A 321 -7.43 8.47 -7.86
CA ILE A 321 -8.78 8.39 -8.45
C ILE A 321 -8.72 7.94 -9.93
N GLU A 322 -7.81 8.50 -10.72
CA GLU A 322 -7.60 8.15 -12.14
C GLU A 322 -7.02 6.74 -12.28
N MET A 323 -6.18 6.29 -11.35
CA MET A 323 -5.63 4.94 -11.34
C MET A 323 -6.69 3.92 -10.92
N VAL A 324 -7.51 4.20 -9.90
CA VAL A 324 -8.70 3.39 -9.57
C VAL A 324 -9.63 3.31 -10.78
N ARG A 325 -9.89 4.45 -11.45
CA ARG A 325 -10.69 4.52 -12.67
C ARG A 325 -10.11 3.67 -13.81
N ARG A 326 -8.80 3.75 -14.07
CA ARG A 326 -8.12 2.97 -15.12
C ARG A 326 -8.08 1.48 -14.81
N THR A 327 -7.80 1.11 -13.57
CA THR A 327 -7.82 -0.29 -13.12
C THR A 327 -9.24 -0.86 -13.24
N MET A 328 -10.28 -0.13 -12.84
CA MET A 328 -11.67 -0.55 -13.02
C MET A 328 -12.05 -0.71 -14.48
N THR A 329 -11.65 0.24 -15.35
CA THR A 329 -11.93 0.16 -16.79
C THR A 329 -11.25 -1.07 -17.42
N LEU A 330 -10.02 -1.36 -17.00
CA LEU A 330 -9.26 -2.52 -17.47
C LEU A 330 -9.79 -3.86 -16.96
N THR A 331 -10.32 -3.93 -15.74
CA THR A 331 -10.95 -5.14 -15.20
C THR A 331 -12.29 -5.41 -15.91
N LEU A 332 -13.08 -4.36 -16.13
CA LEU A 332 -14.35 -4.43 -16.87
C LEU A 332 -14.12 -4.88 -18.33
N HIS A 333 -13.09 -4.34 -18.99
CA HIS A 333 -12.77 -4.72 -20.36
C HIS A 333 -12.29 -6.17 -20.46
N THR A 334 -11.47 -6.66 -19.51
CA THR A 334 -11.09 -8.07 -19.46
C THR A 334 -12.28 -9.00 -19.19
N ALA A 335 -13.19 -8.63 -18.29
CA ALA A 335 -14.41 -9.39 -18.03
C ALA A 335 -15.30 -9.46 -19.29
N LEU A 336 -15.42 -8.38 -20.04
CA LEU A 336 -16.17 -8.33 -21.31
C LEU A 336 -15.52 -9.17 -22.41
N THR A 337 -14.19 -9.13 -22.55
CA THR A 337 -13.49 -9.98 -23.54
C THR A 337 -13.63 -11.47 -23.22
N TRP A 338 -13.68 -11.82 -21.94
CA TRP A 338 -13.88 -13.21 -21.51
C TRP A 338 -15.33 -13.67 -21.65
N ALA A 339 -16.32 -12.81 -21.33
CA ALA A 339 -17.73 -13.09 -21.61
C ALA A 339 -17.99 -13.26 -23.13
N ALA A 340 -17.29 -12.51 -23.98
CA ALA A 340 -17.35 -12.67 -25.43
C ALA A 340 -16.70 -13.99 -25.93
N LEU A 341 -15.68 -14.48 -25.25
CA LEU A 341 -15.05 -15.79 -25.51
C LEU A 341 -15.95 -16.94 -25.06
N ASP A 342 -16.60 -16.79 -23.91
CA ASP A 342 -17.55 -17.77 -23.38
C ASP A 342 -18.79 -17.91 -24.29
N ARG A 343 -19.26 -16.81 -24.90
CA ARG A 343 -20.29 -16.81 -25.96
C ARG A 343 -19.92 -17.73 -27.13
N ARG A 344 -18.65 -17.76 -27.57
CA ARG A 344 -18.23 -18.67 -28.66
C ARG A 344 -18.31 -20.14 -28.25
N ASN A 345 -18.03 -20.44 -26.99
CA ASN A 345 -18.09 -21.80 -26.44
C ASN A 345 -19.53 -22.25 -26.15
N TYR A 346 -20.41 -21.34 -25.70
CA TYR A 346 -21.84 -21.60 -25.49
C TYR A 346 -22.61 -21.78 -26.80
N ILE A 347 -22.36 -20.93 -27.80
CA ILE A 347 -22.95 -21.10 -29.15
C ILE A 347 -22.52 -22.43 -29.78
N ALA A 348 -21.29 -22.90 -29.50
CA ALA A 348 -20.82 -24.20 -29.96
C ALA A 348 -21.49 -25.40 -29.26
N ARG A 349 -22.16 -25.20 -28.11
CA ARG A 349 -22.86 -26.25 -27.34
C ARG A 349 -24.38 -26.24 -27.49
N GLY A 350 -24.97 -25.22 -28.13
CA GLY A 350 -26.41 -25.18 -28.41
C GLY A 350 -27.31 -24.93 -27.19
N GLU A 351 -26.77 -24.47 -26.06
CA GLU A 351 -27.55 -24.11 -24.87
C GLU A 351 -27.94 -22.62 -24.88
N GLN A 352 -29.22 -22.33 -24.68
CA GLN A 352 -29.81 -20.97 -24.66
C GLN A 352 -29.40 -20.18 -23.39
N GLY A 353 -28.21 -19.61 -23.40
CA GLY A 353 -27.72 -18.67 -22.38
C GLY A 353 -27.89 -17.19 -22.77
N GLU A 354 -29.06 -16.78 -23.28
CA GLU A 354 -29.28 -15.37 -23.70
C GLU A 354 -29.39 -14.37 -22.53
N ALA A 355 -29.86 -14.80 -21.35
CA ALA A 355 -30.17 -13.91 -20.23
C ALA A 355 -28.94 -13.26 -19.57
N THR A 356 -27.79 -13.93 -19.55
CA THR A 356 -26.57 -13.42 -18.93
C THR A 356 -25.97 -12.26 -19.73
N LEU A 357 -26.12 -12.25 -21.05
CA LEU A 357 -25.46 -11.29 -21.93
C LEU A 357 -26.21 -9.95 -22.03
N GLU A 358 -27.55 -9.98 -22.03
CA GLU A 358 -28.40 -8.80 -21.86
C GLU A 358 -28.07 -8.07 -20.55
N MET A 359 -27.88 -8.82 -19.46
CA MET A 359 -27.47 -8.26 -18.15
C MET A 359 -26.08 -7.59 -18.23
N TYR A 360 -25.10 -8.20 -18.90
CA TYR A 360 -23.77 -7.60 -19.11
C TYR A 360 -23.82 -6.35 -20.00
N MET A 361 -24.67 -6.32 -21.03
CA MET A 361 -24.84 -5.18 -21.95
C MET A 361 -25.58 -4.00 -21.30
N GLU A 362 -26.66 -4.26 -20.55
CA GLU A 362 -27.39 -3.23 -19.79
C GLU A 362 -26.52 -2.62 -18.69
N MET A 363 -25.66 -3.44 -18.06
CA MET A 363 -24.65 -2.95 -17.11
C MET A 363 -23.63 -2.00 -17.78
N TYR A 364 -23.22 -2.28 -19.02
CA TYR A 364 -22.33 -1.40 -19.78
C TYR A 364 -23.03 -0.08 -20.18
N LYS A 365 -24.32 -0.13 -20.56
CA LYS A 365 -25.12 1.07 -20.88
C LYS A 365 -25.36 1.96 -19.66
N SER A 366 -25.72 1.38 -18.51
CA SER A 366 -25.90 2.13 -17.26
C SER A 366 -24.58 2.79 -16.81
N TRP A 367 -23.44 2.13 -17.00
CA TRP A 367 -22.13 2.66 -16.61
C TRP A 367 -21.59 3.74 -17.56
N THR A 368 -21.80 3.59 -18.87
CA THR A 368 -21.45 4.63 -19.86
C THR A 368 -22.31 5.89 -19.69
N CYS A 369 -23.58 5.74 -19.30
CA CYS A 369 -24.48 6.86 -18.96
C CYS A 369 -24.03 7.63 -17.69
N THR A 370 -23.47 6.92 -16.70
CA THR A 370 -22.89 7.55 -15.50
C THR A 370 -21.60 8.33 -15.82
N ARG A 371 -20.86 7.88 -16.85
CA ARG A 371 -19.63 8.49 -17.36
C ARG A 371 -19.86 9.86 -18.00
N THR A 372 -21.00 10.07 -18.68
CA THR A 372 -21.37 11.33 -19.34
C THR A 372 -22.00 12.35 -18.39
N CYS A 373 -22.74 11.91 -17.37
CA CYS A 373 -23.29 12.80 -16.34
C CYS A 373 -22.20 13.40 -15.42
N THR A 374 -21.17 12.61 -15.07
CA THR A 374 -20.11 13.08 -14.16
C THR A 374 -19.05 13.94 -14.86
N SER A 375 -18.76 13.73 -16.14
CA SER A 375 -17.84 14.62 -16.88
C SER A 375 -18.43 16.00 -17.15
N SER A 376 -19.75 16.10 -17.39
CA SER A 376 -20.45 17.38 -17.60
C SER A 376 -20.55 18.21 -16.32
N CYS A 377 -20.75 17.58 -15.15
CA CYS A 377 -20.81 18.30 -13.87
C CYS A 377 -19.43 18.81 -13.39
N VAL A 378 -18.34 18.08 -13.68
CA VAL A 378 -16.98 18.52 -13.32
C VAL A 378 -16.46 19.60 -14.28
N GLY A 379 -16.87 19.56 -15.56
CA GLY A 379 -16.56 20.61 -16.54
C GLY A 379 -17.20 21.96 -16.20
N HIS A 380 -18.45 21.98 -15.72
CA HIS A 380 -19.16 23.23 -15.44
C HIS A 380 -18.66 23.97 -14.17
N VAL A 381 -18.13 23.25 -13.18
CA VAL A 381 -17.56 23.85 -11.96
C VAL A 381 -16.14 24.41 -12.20
N GLN A 382 -15.40 23.88 -13.17
CA GLN A 382 -14.07 24.39 -13.56
C GLN A 382 -14.14 25.69 -14.37
N VAL A 383 -15.18 25.89 -15.19
CA VAL A 383 -15.30 27.09 -16.03
C VAL A 383 -15.74 28.33 -15.24
N GLN A 384 -16.50 28.19 -14.15
CA GLN A 384 -16.92 29.34 -13.34
C GLN A 384 -15.86 29.90 -12.38
N ARG A 385 -14.72 29.22 -12.16
CA ARG A 385 -13.61 29.75 -11.32
C ARG A 385 -12.49 30.45 -12.10
N LEU A 386 -12.57 30.48 -13.43
CA LEU A 386 -11.59 31.19 -14.28
C LEU A 386 -12.09 32.56 -14.76
N TYR A 387 -13.30 32.98 -14.35
CA TYR A 387 -13.82 34.33 -14.52
C TYR A 387 -14.35 34.86 -13.18
N LYS A 388 -13.45 35.18 -12.26
CA LYS A 388 -13.65 36.18 -11.20
C LYS A 388 -12.33 36.63 -10.61
#